data_AF-A0A8S7IFT0-F1
#
_entry.id   AF-A0A8S7IFT0-F1
#
_cell.length_a   1.000
_cell.length_b   1.000
_cell.length_c   1.000
_cell.angle_alpha   90.00
_cell.angle_beta   90.00
_cell.angle_gamma   90.00
#
_symmetry.space_group_name_H-M   'P 1'
#
loop_
_entity.id
_entity.type
_entity.pdbx_description
1 polymer ?
#
loop_
_entity_poly.entity_id
_entity_poly.type
_entity_poly.pdbx_seq_one_letter_code
_entity_poly.pdbx_strand_id
1 'polypeptide(L)'
;MNEVYVIAGGEWLRNNLNAIAAFMGTRTWDSIEKIALTLSVLAVAVIWVQRHNVMDLLGWVAVFVLISLLVNVRTSVQIIDNSDLVKVHRVDNVPVGLAMPLSLTTRIGHAMVAGYEMVFAQPDSATYSKTGMLFGANLIVKSTDFLSRNPEIINLFQDYVQNCVLGDIYLNHKYTLEDLMASSDPYTIIFSQPSPLRQVPNNNYSFLHSSEPFVSCKDASVGLKDKLNFDTNTGGKTWHYYVQQIFGGRPDPDLLFRQLVSDSYSYFYGSSQSASQIMRQNVTMNALKEGITSNAARNGDTASLVSLATTSSMEKQRLA
;
A
#
# COMPACT_ATOMS: atom_id res chain seq x y z
N MET A 1 6.63 26.64 7.42
CA MET A 1 5.79 25.51 6.96
C MET A 1 5.59 24.60 8.16
N ASN A 2 4.35 24.23 8.47
CA ASN A 2 4.04 23.40 9.64
C ASN A 2 4.08 21.93 9.23
N GLU A 3 4.88 21.13 9.92
CA GLU A 3 4.99 19.69 9.66
C GLU A 3 4.10 18.92 10.62
N VAL A 4 3.37 17.95 10.08
CA VAL A 4 2.51 17.04 10.82
C VAL A 4 2.99 15.62 10.54
N TYR A 5 3.29 14.90 11.62
CA TYR A 5 3.76 13.52 11.54
C TYR A 5 2.60 12.56 11.81
N VAL A 6 2.41 11.57 10.95
CA VAL A 6 1.44 10.50 11.14
C VAL A 6 2.12 9.14 11.03
N ILE A 7 1.64 8.18 11.84
CA ILE A 7 2.18 6.82 11.85
C ILE A 7 1.72 6.08 10.58
N ALA A 8 0.43 6.18 10.25
CA ALA A 8 -0.18 5.66 9.02
C ALA A 8 -1.40 6.51 8.62
N GLY A 9 -1.85 6.40 7.37
CA GLY A 9 -3.08 7.04 6.90
C GLY A 9 -2.91 8.51 6.47
N GLY A 10 -1.74 8.90 5.99
CA GLY A 10 -1.44 10.26 5.53
C GLY A 10 -2.38 10.75 4.43
N GLU A 11 -2.82 9.86 3.54
CA GLU A 11 -3.80 10.18 2.50
C GLU A 11 -5.18 10.50 3.08
N TRP A 12 -5.61 9.76 4.10
CA TRP A 12 -6.87 10.02 4.80
C TRP A 12 -6.82 11.39 5.50
N LEU A 13 -5.73 11.70 6.23
CA LEU A 13 -5.58 13.00 6.89
C LEU A 13 -5.52 14.15 5.87
N ARG A 14 -4.81 13.95 4.75
CA ARG A 14 -4.77 14.90 3.63
C ARG A 14 -6.17 15.23 3.13
N ASN A 15 -6.97 14.20 2.86
CA ASN A 15 -8.32 14.37 2.32
C ASN A 15 -9.23 15.09 3.33
N ASN A 16 -9.11 14.81 4.63
CA ASN A 16 -9.84 15.52 5.68
C ASN A 16 -9.44 17.01 5.77
N LEU A 17 -8.14 17.31 5.79
CA LEU A 17 -7.67 18.70 5.85
C LEU A 17 -8.04 19.48 4.59
N ASN A 18 -7.98 18.85 3.41
CA ASN A 18 -8.47 19.44 2.16
C ASN A 18 -9.97 19.70 2.20
N ALA A 19 -10.78 18.77 2.74
CA ALA A 19 -12.21 18.94 2.88
C ALA A 19 -12.55 20.11 3.81
N ILE A 20 -11.84 20.24 4.95
CA ILE A 20 -11.99 21.36 5.88
C ILE A 20 -11.61 22.68 5.19
N ALA A 21 -10.47 22.72 4.50
CA ALA A 21 -10.02 23.91 3.78
C ALA A 21 -11.02 24.33 2.69
N ALA A 22 -11.58 23.37 1.96
CA ALA A 22 -12.60 23.62 0.96
C ALA A 22 -13.91 24.12 1.58
N PHE A 23 -14.39 23.47 2.65
CA PHE A 23 -15.61 23.87 3.35
C PHE A 23 -15.51 25.28 3.92
N MET A 24 -14.38 25.62 4.55
CA MET A 24 -14.16 26.95 5.11
C MET A 24 -13.92 28.04 4.06
N GLY A 25 -13.64 27.68 2.81
CA GLY A 25 -13.59 28.60 1.68
C GLY A 25 -14.96 28.94 1.08
N THR A 26 -16.04 28.31 1.54
CA THR A 26 -17.39 28.51 1.01
C THR A 26 -18.07 29.77 1.56
N ARG A 27 -19.01 30.35 0.80
CA ARG A 27 -19.87 31.46 1.26
C ARG A 27 -20.75 31.07 2.46
N THR A 28 -21.08 29.78 2.57
CA THR A 28 -21.80 29.24 3.72
C THR A 28 -21.00 29.35 5.00
N TRP A 29 -19.68 29.10 4.96
CA TRP A 29 -18.81 29.30 6.13
C TRP A 29 -18.74 30.77 6.56
N ASP A 30 -18.57 31.69 5.61
CA ASP A 30 -18.59 33.14 5.88
C ASP A 30 -19.92 33.60 6.53
N SER A 31 -21.04 32.99 6.12
CA SER A 31 -22.34 33.26 6.73
C SER A 31 -22.44 32.73 8.16
N ILE A 32 -21.95 31.51 8.41
CA ILE A 32 -21.90 30.90 9.75
C ILE A 32 -21.01 31.73 10.68
N GLU A 33 -19.85 32.17 10.19
CA GLU A 33 -18.94 33.05 10.93
C GLU A 33 -19.66 34.34 11.33
N LYS A 34 -20.31 35.04 10.41
CA LYS A 34 -21.07 36.27 10.70
C LYS A 34 -22.20 36.04 11.72
N ILE A 35 -22.94 34.95 11.62
CA ILE A 35 -23.99 34.61 12.60
C ILE A 35 -23.37 34.38 13.98
N ALA A 36 -22.31 33.58 14.08
CA ALA A 36 -21.62 33.33 15.34
C ALA A 36 -21.04 34.61 15.95
N LEU A 37 -20.49 35.51 15.12
CA LEU A 37 -20.00 36.82 15.54
C LEU A 37 -21.13 37.67 16.13
N THR A 38 -22.29 37.76 15.47
CA THR A 38 -23.42 38.54 15.98
C THR A 38 -23.97 38.01 17.31
N LEU A 39 -24.09 36.68 17.45
CA LEU A 39 -24.53 36.06 18.70
C LEU A 39 -23.53 36.28 19.84
N SER A 40 -22.23 36.21 19.55
CA SER A 40 -21.16 36.47 20.53
C SER A 40 -21.22 37.89 21.08
N VAL A 41 -21.41 38.89 20.20
CA VAL A 41 -21.56 40.29 20.60
C VAL A 41 -22.81 40.50 21.46
N LEU A 42 -23.94 39.90 21.09
CA LEU A 42 -25.19 39.98 21.86
C LEU A 42 -25.04 39.37 23.25
N ALA A 43 -24.40 38.20 23.37
CA ALA A 43 -24.19 37.54 24.65
C ALA A 43 -23.40 38.42 25.63
N VAL A 44 -22.34 39.08 25.13
CA VAL A 44 -21.53 39.97 25.98
C VAL A 44 -22.23 41.27 26.31
N ALA A 45 -23.06 41.80 25.42
CA ALA A 45 -23.92 42.94 25.75
C ALA A 45 -24.83 42.62 26.95
N VAL A 46 -25.44 41.42 26.98
CA VAL A 46 -26.28 40.98 28.12
C VAL A 46 -25.46 40.83 29.40
N ILE A 47 -24.29 40.20 29.34
CA ILE A 47 -23.40 40.02 30.51
C ILE A 47 -22.95 41.38 31.06
N TRP A 48 -22.62 42.33 30.17
CA TRP A 48 -22.21 43.68 30.56
C TRP A 48 -23.35 44.44 31.25
N VAL A 49 -24.59 44.31 30.78
CA VAL A 49 -25.77 44.92 31.42
C VAL A 49 -25.99 44.35 32.84
N GLN A 50 -25.71 43.07 33.06
CA GLN A 50 -25.91 42.45 34.38
C GLN A 50 -24.81 42.77 35.39
N ARG A 51 -23.55 42.84 34.94
CA ARG A 51 -22.38 42.89 35.82
C ARG A 51 -21.70 44.26 35.87
N HIS A 52 -21.91 45.10 34.84
CA HIS A 52 -21.23 46.39 34.65
C HIS A 52 -19.70 46.35 34.83
N ASN A 53 -19.09 45.18 34.60
CA ASN A 53 -17.66 44.97 34.78
C ASN A 53 -16.94 45.15 33.43
N VAL A 54 -16.05 46.14 33.37
CA VAL A 54 -15.23 46.42 32.17
C VAL A 54 -14.21 45.34 31.87
N MET A 55 -13.79 44.55 32.87
CA MET A 55 -12.85 43.45 32.67
C MET A 55 -13.45 42.31 31.87
N ASP A 56 -14.76 42.08 31.99
CA ASP A 56 -15.47 41.05 31.21
C ASP A 56 -15.53 41.43 29.72
N LEU A 57 -15.67 42.72 29.41
CA LEU A 57 -15.64 43.23 28.04
C LEU A 57 -14.25 43.10 27.41
N LEU A 58 -13.19 43.49 28.15
CA LEU A 58 -11.81 43.35 27.70
C LEU A 58 -11.42 41.88 27.48
N GLY A 59 -11.81 40.99 28.39
CA GLY A 59 -11.61 39.55 28.26
C GLY A 59 -12.29 38.99 27.02
N TRP A 60 -13.53 39.41 26.73
CA TRP A 60 -14.22 39.01 25.50
C TRP A 60 -13.52 39.48 24.24
N VAL A 61 -13.09 40.75 24.16
CA VAL A 61 -12.34 41.26 22.99
C VAL A 61 -11.06 40.44 22.78
N ALA A 62 -10.33 40.11 23.85
CA ALA A 62 -9.12 39.32 23.75
C ALA A 62 -9.40 37.89 23.21
N VAL A 63 -10.41 37.21 23.76
CA VAL A 63 -10.82 35.86 23.31
C VAL A 63 -11.32 35.90 21.86
N PHE A 64 -12.08 36.93 21.51
CA PHE A 64 -12.60 37.14 20.17
C PHE A 64 -11.50 37.30 19.13
N VAL A 65 -10.53 38.19 19.39
CA VAL A 65 -9.38 38.40 18.51
C VAL A 65 -8.57 37.12 18.36
N LEU A 66 -8.39 36.37 19.46
CA LEU A 66 -7.67 35.09 19.45
C LEU A 66 -8.39 34.04 18.59
N ILE A 67 -9.71 33.85 18.76
CA ILE A 67 -10.48 32.88 17.96
C ILE A 67 -10.50 33.30 16.48
N SER A 68 -10.69 34.59 16.20
CA SER A 68 -10.68 35.10 14.83
C SER A 68 -9.32 34.85 14.15
N LEU A 69 -8.21 35.07 14.87
CA LEU A 69 -6.88 34.79 14.35
C LEU A 69 -6.68 33.28 14.07
N LEU A 70 -7.14 32.41 14.97
CA LEU A 70 -7.03 30.96 14.79
C LEU A 70 -7.85 30.43 13.61
N VAL A 71 -9.05 30.98 13.36
CA VAL A 71 -9.95 30.52 12.30
C VAL A 71 -9.62 31.13 10.93
N ASN A 72 -9.27 32.41 10.89
CA ASN A 72 -9.08 33.15 9.64
C ASN A 72 -7.67 33.11 9.08
N VAL A 73 -6.64 33.02 9.92
CA VAL A 73 -5.27 32.90 9.42
C VAL A 73 -5.07 31.50 8.86
N ARG A 74 -4.56 31.43 7.63
CA ARG A 74 -4.39 30.19 6.85
C ARG A 74 -2.91 29.88 6.70
N THR A 75 -2.55 28.62 6.90
CA THR A 75 -1.18 28.13 6.72
C THR A 75 -1.17 26.84 5.92
N SER A 76 -0.04 26.58 5.25
CA SER A 76 0.21 25.32 4.56
C SER A 76 0.78 24.28 5.52
N VAL A 77 0.23 23.07 5.48
CA VAL A 77 0.66 21.92 6.28
C VAL A 77 1.32 20.87 5.38
N GLN A 78 2.45 20.36 5.82
CA GLN A 78 3.12 19.21 5.23
C GLN A 78 2.87 17.99 6.11
N ILE A 79 2.24 16.97 5.55
CA ILE A 79 1.97 15.71 6.23
C ILE A 79 3.06 14.72 5.81
N ILE A 80 3.76 14.19 6.80
CA ILE A 80 4.80 13.17 6.65
C ILE A 80 4.22 11.88 7.22
N ASP A 81 4.00 10.90 6.34
CA ASP A 81 3.53 9.57 6.71
C ASP A 81 4.74 8.65 6.93
N ASN A 82 4.89 8.12 8.14
CA ASN A 82 5.99 7.23 8.48
C ASN A 82 5.81 5.81 7.91
N SER A 83 4.60 5.42 7.49
CA SER A 83 4.29 4.14 6.85
C SER A 83 4.46 4.15 5.32
N ASP A 84 4.32 5.33 4.69
CA ASP A 84 4.55 5.53 3.25
C ASP A 84 5.48 6.72 3.01
N LEU A 85 6.78 6.41 2.94
CA LEU A 85 7.83 7.41 2.78
C LEU A 85 7.98 7.93 1.35
N VAL A 86 7.29 7.33 0.38
CA VAL A 86 7.41 7.70 -1.04
C VAL A 86 6.56 8.94 -1.33
N LYS A 87 5.48 9.15 -0.56
CA LYS A 87 4.51 10.22 -0.80
C LYS A 87 4.60 11.28 0.30
N VAL A 88 4.99 12.49 -0.09
CA VAL A 88 4.84 13.68 0.76
C VAL A 88 3.52 14.35 0.43
N HIS A 89 2.62 14.43 1.39
CA HIS A 89 1.32 15.08 1.20
C HIS A 89 1.39 16.53 1.65
N ARG A 90 0.96 17.45 0.78
CA ARG A 90 0.85 18.87 1.08
C ARG A 90 -0.61 19.31 1.01
N VAL A 91 -1.04 20.08 2.00
CA VAL A 91 -2.36 20.72 2.05
C VAL A 91 -2.18 22.21 2.31
N ASP A 92 -2.72 23.03 1.43
CA ASP A 92 -2.71 24.48 1.58
C ASP A 92 -4.05 24.97 2.18
N ASN A 93 -4.06 26.20 2.69
CA ASN A 93 -5.25 26.88 3.21
C ASN A 93 -5.91 26.27 4.48
N VAL A 94 -5.11 25.65 5.36
CA VAL A 94 -5.60 25.11 6.64
C VAL A 94 -5.60 26.22 7.71
N PRO A 95 -6.67 26.37 8.53
CA PRO A 95 -6.68 27.31 9.65
C PRO A 95 -5.54 27.05 10.63
N VAL A 96 -4.92 28.13 11.10
CA VAL A 96 -3.85 28.07 12.12
C VAL A 96 -4.34 27.37 13.39
N GLY A 97 -5.59 27.57 13.78
CA GLY A 97 -6.20 26.94 14.96
C GLY A 97 -6.22 25.43 14.93
N LEU A 98 -6.24 24.82 13.74
CA LEU A 98 -6.11 23.37 13.58
C LEU A 98 -4.64 22.98 13.32
N ALA A 99 -3.96 23.71 12.45
CA ALA A 99 -2.61 23.38 12.02
C ALA A 99 -1.56 23.47 13.14
N MET A 100 -1.63 24.48 14.02
CA MET A 100 -0.65 24.69 15.09
C MET A 100 -0.73 23.61 16.18
N PRO A 101 -1.90 23.33 16.81
CA PRO A 101 -1.99 22.26 17.79
C PRO A 101 -1.65 20.90 17.18
N LEU A 102 -2.13 20.61 15.97
CA LEU A 102 -1.84 19.35 15.28
C LEU A 102 -0.34 19.18 14.99
N SER A 103 0.34 20.23 14.53
CA SER A 103 1.79 20.18 14.29
C SER A 103 2.57 20.01 15.59
N LEU A 104 2.19 20.74 16.65
CA LEU A 104 2.87 20.66 17.94
C LEU A 104 2.74 19.27 18.57
N THR A 105 1.52 18.73 18.65
CA THR A 105 1.27 17.42 19.27
C THR A 105 1.95 16.30 18.50
N THR A 106 1.87 16.32 17.17
CA THR A 106 2.50 15.28 16.34
C THR A 106 4.03 15.37 16.33
N ARG A 107 4.61 16.57 16.40
CA ARG A 107 6.06 16.74 16.55
C ARG A 107 6.57 16.19 17.89
N ILE A 108 5.85 16.49 18.98
CA ILE A 108 6.19 15.95 20.31
C ILE A 108 6.08 14.43 20.28
N GLY A 109 4.97 13.89 19.75
CA GLY A 109 4.79 12.44 19.63
C GLY A 109 5.88 11.77 18.80
N HIS A 110 6.24 12.35 17.65
CA HIS A 110 7.34 11.86 16.82
C HIS A 110 8.69 11.89 17.56
N ALA A 111 8.98 12.96 18.31
CA ALA A 111 10.19 13.06 19.11
C ALA A 111 10.24 12.01 20.22
N MET A 112 9.10 11.72 20.87
CA MET A 112 9.02 10.66 21.87
C MET A 112 9.24 9.27 21.26
N VAL A 113 8.65 8.97 20.09
CA VAL A 113 8.87 7.71 19.37
C VAL A 113 10.34 7.57 18.96
N ALA A 114 10.93 8.61 18.38
CA ALA A 114 12.35 8.60 18.01
C ALA A 114 13.28 8.43 19.23
N GLY A 115 12.93 9.05 20.37
CA GLY A 115 13.66 8.87 21.62
C GLY A 115 13.55 7.45 22.18
N TYR A 116 12.37 6.83 22.10
CA TYR A 116 12.17 5.44 22.50
C TYR A 116 12.97 4.48 21.61
N GLU A 117 12.95 4.69 20.30
CA GLU A 117 13.72 3.92 19.32
C GLU A 117 15.23 4.02 19.53
N MET A 118 15.74 5.19 19.92
CA MET A 118 17.16 5.39 20.24
C MET A 118 17.61 4.57 21.47
N VAL A 119 16.73 4.41 22.46
CA VAL A 119 17.03 3.66 23.70
C VAL A 119 16.89 2.16 23.49
N PHE A 120 15.93 1.74 22.67
CA PHE A 120 15.64 0.33 22.38
C PHE A 120 16.19 -0.10 21.01
N ALA A 121 17.42 0.28 20.66
CA ALA A 121 18.02 -0.04 19.36
C ALA A 121 18.14 -1.56 19.12
N GLN A 122 17.05 -2.18 18.66
CA GLN A 122 17.02 -3.39 17.86
C GLN A 122 17.79 -3.06 16.56
N PRO A 123 18.49 -4.02 15.91
CA PRO A 123 19.24 -3.77 14.67
C PRO A 123 18.38 -2.98 13.68
N ASP A 124 18.96 -2.06 12.88
CA ASP A 124 18.28 -1.05 12.06
C ASP A 124 17.12 -1.53 11.15
N SER A 125 16.96 -2.85 10.98
CA SER A 125 15.82 -3.50 10.31
C SER A 125 14.60 -3.79 11.21
N ALA A 126 14.69 -3.52 12.52
CA ALA A 126 13.66 -3.81 13.53
C ALA A 126 13.32 -2.61 14.44
N THR A 127 13.78 -1.40 14.11
CA THR A 127 13.26 -0.15 14.67
C THR A 127 11.75 -0.04 14.38
N TYR A 128 10.94 0.78 15.08
CA TYR A 128 9.48 0.83 14.82
C TYR A 128 9.12 1.77 13.64
N SER A 129 9.89 2.84 13.40
CA SER A 129 9.59 3.92 12.44
C SER A 129 10.43 3.90 11.16
N LYS A 130 9.98 4.71 10.17
CA LYS A 130 10.51 5.02 8.84
C LYS A 130 11.08 3.84 8.03
N THR A 131 12.11 3.14 8.48
CA THR A 131 12.66 1.92 7.83
C THR A 131 12.41 0.64 8.63
N GLY A 132 11.63 0.76 9.69
CA GLY A 132 11.38 -0.25 10.71
C GLY A 132 10.19 -1.19 10.48
N MET A 133 9.70 -1.82 11.54
CA MET A 133 8.65 -2.84 11.53
C MET A 133 7.36 -2.40 10.84
N LEU A 134 6.96 -1.13 10.96
CA LEU A 134 5.74 -0.65 10.29
C LEU A 134 5.91 -0.58 8.77
N PHE A 135 7.07 -0.10 8.31
CA PHE A 135 7.44 -0.13 6.90
C PHE A 135 7.57 -1.58 6.42
N GLY A 136 8.21 -2.46 7.21
CA GLY A 136 8.34 -3.88 6.92
C GLY A 136 7.00 -4.62 6.84
N ALA A 137 6.05 -4.30 7.70
CA ALA A 137 4.69 -4.85 7.65
C ALA A 137 3.94 -4.38 6.39
N ASN A 138 4.00 -3.08 6.06
CA ASN A 138 3.43 -2.55 4.81
C ASN A 138 4.12 -3.17 3.58
N LEU A 139 5.43 -3.40 3.65
CA LEU A 139 6.21 -4.05 2.60
C LEU A 139 5.78 -5.50 2.38
N ILE A 140 5.53 -6.26 3.45
CA ILE A 140 4.95 -7.60 3.38
C ILE A 140 3.59 -7.58 2.70
N VAL A 141 2.68 -6.72 3.16
CA VAL A 141 1.34 -6.61 2.58
C VAL A 141 1.43 -6.26 1.11
N LYS A 142 2.22 -5.25 0.73
CA LYS A 142 2.45 -4.89 -0.68
C LYS A 142 3.08 -6.02 -1.48
N SER A 143 3.99 -6.79 -0.90
CA SER A 143 4.65 -7.90 -1.60
C SER A 143 3.72 -9.07 -1.89
N THR A 144 2.71 -9.32 -1.04
CA THR A 144 1.70 -10.35 -1.31
C THR A 144 0.83 -10.03 -2.52
N ASP A 145 0.79 -8.78 -2.98
CA ASP A 145 0.07 -8.32 -4.17
C ASP A 145 0.96 -8.25 -5.43
N PHE A 146 2.21 -8.73 -5.38
CA PHE A 146 3.08 -8.69 -6.55
C PHE A 146 2.60 -9.60 -7.67
N LEU A 147 2.43 -9.00 -8.84
CA LEU A 147 2.12 -9.65 -10.13
C LEU A 147 3.24 -9.41 -11.13
N SER A 148 3.44 -10.34 -12.06
CA SER A 148 4.39 -10.12 -13.16
C SER A 148 3.97 -8.91 -13.98
N ARG A 149 4.94 -8.12 -14.43
CA ARG A 149 4.78 -6.97 -15.31
C ARG A 149 5.24 -7.26 -16.74
N ASN A 150 5.66 -8.49 -17.01
CA ASN A 150 6.06 -8.92 -18.34
C ASN A 150 4.86 -9.56 -19.07
N PRO A 151 4.35 -8.96 -20.16
CA PRO A 151 3.15 -9.46 -20.86
C PRO A 151 3.35 -10.86 -21.43
N GLU A 152 4.56 -11.22 -21.88
CA GLU A 152 4.83 -12.57 -22.40
C GLU A 152 4.71 -13.63 -21.30
N ILE A 153 5.13 -13.31 -20.07
CA ILE A 153 4.98 -14.21 -18.91
C ILE A 153 3.51 -14.31 -18.54
N ILE A 154 2.80 -13.18 -18.40
CA ILE A 154 1.38 -13.17 -18.00
C ILE A 154 0.54 -14.05 -18.92
N ASN A 155 0.66 -13.85 -20.25
CA ASN A 155 -0.12 -14.59 -21.23
C ASN A 155 0.19 -16.09 -21.20
N LEU A 156 1.46 -16.47 -21.30
CA LEU A 156 1.83 -17.89 -21.30
C LEU A 156 1.52 -18.57 -19.96
N PHE A 157 1.70 -17.87 -18.84
CA PHE A 157 1.46 -18.44 -17.52
C PHE A 157 -0.03 -18.75 -17.32
N GLN A 158 -0.93 -17.89 -17.78
CA GLN A 158 -2.37 -18.18 -17.75
C GLN A 158 -2.71 -19.46 -18.54
N ASP A 159 -2.19 -19.59 -19.76
CA ASP A 159 -2.38 -20.78 -20.58
C ASP A 159 -1.74 -22.04 -19.96
N TYR A 160 -0.59 -21.88 -19.30
CA TYR A 160 0.10 -22.94 -18.57
C TYR A 160 -0.68 -23.40 -17.34
N VAL A 161 -1.27 -22.49 -16.58
CA VAL A 161 -2.10 -22.85 -15.42
C VAL A 161 -3.32 -23.66 -15.89
N GLN A 162 -3.98 -23.21 -16.96
CA GLN A 162 -5.17 -23.86 -17.48
C GLN A 162 -4.88 -25.27 -18.01
N ASN A 163 -3.91 -25.40 -18.92
CA ASN A 163 -3.67 -26.66 -19.60
C ASN A 163 -2.78 -27.61 -18.79
N CYS A 164 -1.77 -27.07 -18.09
CA CYS A 164 -0.76 -27.88 -17.42
C CYS A 164 -1.09 -28.09 -15.93
N VAL A 165 -1.25 -27.00 -15.17
CA VAL A 165 -1.38 -27.07 -13.69
C VAL A 165 -2.73 -27.65 -13.27
N LEU A 166 -3.84 -27.10 -13.76
CA LEU A 166 -5.18 -27.62 -13.46
C LEU A 166 -5.34 -29.05 -14.00
N GLY A 167 -4.79 -29.33 -15.17
CA GLY A 167 -4.75 -30.69 -15.70
C GLY A 167 -4.00 -31.66 -14.76
N ASP A 168 -2.90 -31.23 -14.15
CA ASP A 168 -2.14 -32.05 -13.20
C ASP A 168 -2.85 -32.23 -11.86
N ILE A 169 -3.64 -31.25 -11.43
CA ILE A 169 -4.50 -31.34 -10.23
C ILE A 169 -5.67 -32.31 -10.46
N TYR A 170 -6.43 -32.12 -11.54
CA TYR A 170 -7.69 -32.85 -11.76
C TYR A 170 -7.51 -34.25 -12.34
N LEU A 171 -6.51 -34.46 -13.20
CA LEU A 171 -6.37 -35.74 -13.94
C LEU A 171 -5.23 -36.60 -13.40
N ASN A 172 -4.09 -35.98 -13.07
CA ASN A 172 -2.90 -36.73 -12.62
C ASN A 172 -2.74 -36.75 -11.09
N HIS A 173 -3.53 -35.96 -10.37
CA HIS A 173 -3.49 -35.81 -8.91
C HIS A 173 -2.08 -35.65 -8.33
N LYS A 174 -1.20 -34.88 -9.01
CA LYS A 174 0.19 -34.70 -8.58
C LYS A 174 0.33 -33.83 -7.33
N TYR A 175 -0.56 -32.86 -7.19
CA TYR A 175 -0.67 -31.93 -6.07
C TYR A 175 -2.09 -31.35 -6.05
N THR A 176 -2.50 -30.79 -4.93
CA THR A 176 -3.80 -30.13 -4.77
C THR A 176 -3.66 -28.61 -4.82
N LEU A 177 -4.78 -27.90 -4.93
CA LEU A 177 -4.80 -26.45 -4.79
C LEU A 177 -4.37 -26.01 -3.39
N GLU A 178 -4.75 -26.76 -2.36
CA GLU A 178 -4.34 -26.53 -0.97
C GLU A 178 -2.81 -26.60 -0.84
N ASP A 179 -2.19 -27.64 -1.42
CA ASP A 179 -0.73 -27.81 -1.39
C ASP A 179 -0.01 -26.64 -2.06
N LEU A 180 -0.55 -26.13 -3.17
CA LEU A 180 0.04 -24.98 -3.86
C LEU A 180 -0.09 -23.70 -3.03
N MET A 181 -1.26 -23.46 -2.44
CA MET A 181 -1.56 -22.22 -1.71
C MET A 181 -0.88 -22.16 -0.33
N ALA A 182 -0.67 -23.31 0.32
CA ALA A 182 0.05 -23.42 1.59
C ALA A 182 1.57 -23.53 1.42
N SER A 183 2.06 -23.80 0.20
CA SER A 183 3.49 -23.98 -0.06
C SER A 183 4.29 -22.67 0.01
N SER A 184 5.49 -22.78 0.56
CA SER A 184 6.52 -21.73 0.51
C SER A 184 7.19 -21.60 -0.86
N ASP A 185 7.04 -22.59 -1.74
CA ASP A 185 7.64 -22.59 -3.09
C ASP A 185 6.72 -23.28 -4.14
N PRO A 186 5.55 -22.69 -4.44
CA PRO A 186 4.66 -23.20 -5.49
C PRO A 186 5.32 -23.20 -6.87
N TYR A 187 6.32 -22.33 -7.08
CA TYR A 187 7.10 -22.25 -8.30
C TYR A 187 7.83 -23.55 -8.63
N THR A 188 8.54 -24.14 -7.67
CA THR A 188 9.22 -25.42 -7.92
C THR A 188 8.23 -26.56 -8.12
N ILE A 189 7.09 -26.56 -7.42
CA ILE A 189 6.06 -27.61 -7.54
C ILE A 189 5.52 -27.68 -8.97
N ILE A 190 5.04 -26.57 -9.52
CA ILE A 190 4.38 -26.56 -10.85
C ILE A 190 5.33 -26.80 -12.02
N PHE A 191 6.65 -26.63 -11.82
CA PHE A 191 7.67 -26.83 -12.85
C PHE A 191 8.52 -28.09 -12.65
N SER A 192 8.27 -28.87 -11.60
CA SER A 192 9.07 -30.07 -11.27
C SER A 192 8.88 -31.21 -12.26
N GLN A 193 7.63 -31.58 -12.54
CA GLN A 193 7.29 -32.69 -13.44
C GLN A 193 6.08 -32.38 -14.33
N PRO A 194 6.19 -31.47 -15.30
CA PRO A 194 5.07 -31.12 -16.18
C PRO A 194 4.74 -32.25 -17.16
N SER A 195 3.48 -32.31 -17.60
CA SER A 195 3.03 -33.34 -18.56
C SER A 195 3.70 -33.19 -19.94
N PRO A 196 4.25 -34.28 -20.53
CA PRO A 196 4.79 -34.24 -21.90
C PRO A 196 3.70 -34.26 -22.98
N LEU A 197 2.45 -34.61 -22.63
CA LEU A 197 1.36 -34.79 -23.60
C LEU A 197 0.50 -33.53 -23.75
N ARG A 198 0.35 -32.74 -22.69
CA ARG A 198 -0.45 -31.51 -22.74
C ARG A 198 0.36 -30.40 -23.38
N GLN A 199 -0.31 -29.50 -24.06
CA GLN A 199 0.31 -28.42 -24.80
C GLN A 199 -0.33 -27.07 -24.46
N VAL A 200 0.44 -26.02 -24.66
CA VAL A 200 0.00 -24.62 -24.56
C VAL A 200 0.24 -23.93 -25.90
N PRO A 201 -0.61 -22.95 -26.27
CA PRO A 201 -0.41 -22.19 -27.50
C PRO A 201 0.92 -21.43 -27.45
N ASN A 202 1.66 -21.48 -28.54
CA ASN A 202 2.91 -20.76 -28.73
C ASN A 202 2.65 -19.50 -29.56
N ASN A 203 2.43 -18.37 -28.87
CA ASN A 203 2.16 -17.08 -29.50
C ASN A 203 3.46 -16.34 -29.87
N ASN A 204 4.47 -17.05 -30.40
CA ASN A 204 5.81 -16.53 -30.72
C ASN A 204 6.50 -15.86 -29.52
N TYR A 205 6.50 -16.53 -28.37
CA TYR A 205 7.16 -16.02 -27.17
C TYR A 205 8.68 -16.02 -27.35
N SER A 206 9.35 -14.91 -27.00
CA SER A 206 10.79 -14.71 -27.26
C SER A 206 11.71 -15.71 -26.55
N PHE A 207 11.20 -16.33 -25.48
CA PHE A 207 11.91 -17.28 -24.63
C PHE A 207 11.54 -18.75 -24.89
N LEU A 208 10.68 -19.02 -25.89
CA LEU A 208 10.38 -20.38 -26.33
C LEU A 208 11.07 -20.64 -27.66
N HIS A 209 11.96 -21.64 -27.68
CA HIS A 209 12.69 -22.05 -28.88
C HIS A 209 11.88 -23.07 -29.70
N SER A 210 10.66 -22.71 -30.09
CA SER A 210 9.83 -23.54 -30.95
C SER A 210 9.11 -22.70 -31.99
N SER A 211 9.06 -23.19 -33.23
CA SER A 211 8.27 -22.64 -34.33
C SER A 211 6.88 -23.28 -34.45
N GLU A 212 6.58 -24.29 -33.64
CA GLU A 212 5.29 -24.97 -33.65
C GLU A 212 4.22 -24.08 -33.01
N PRO A 213 2.96 -24.12 -33.50
CA PRO A 213 1.85 -23.32 -32.94
C PRO A 213 1.47 -23.73 -31.52
N PHE A 214 1.88 -24.91 -31.08
CA PHE A 214 1.70 -25.43 -29.73
C PHE A 214 3.01 -26.02 -29.24
N VAL A 215 3.29 -25.84 -27.94
CA VAL A 215 4.46 -26.39 -27.27
C VAL A 215 4.01 -27.27 -26.11
N SER A 216 4.73 -28.36 -25.85
CA SER A 216 4.42 -29.23 -24.72
C SER A 216 4.55 -28.48 -23.40
N CYS A 217 3.74 -28.82 -22.39
CA CYS A 217 3.87 -28.26 -21.05
C CYS A 217 5.27 -28.51 -20.50
N LYS A 218 5.90 -29.65 -20.85
CA LYS A 218 7.29 -29.94 -20.49
C LYS A 218 8.26 -28.91 -21.08
N ASP A 219 8.15 -28.58 -22.36
CA ASP A 219 9.08 -27.63 -22.99
C ASP A 219 8.77 -26.18 -22.60
N ALA A 220 7.48 -25.83 -22.53
CA ALA A 220 7.02 -24.53 -22.07
C ALA A 220 7.46 -24.24 -20.63
N SER A 221 7.48 -25.26 -19.77
CA SER A 221 7.91 -25.12 -18.38
C SER A 221 9.34 -24.64 -18.25
N VAL A 222 10.26 -25.10 -19.11
CA VAL A 222 11.69 -24.74 -19.03
C VAL A 222 11.85 -23.25 -19.33
N GLY A 223 11.31 -22.80 -20.46
CA GLY A 223 11.39 -21.39 -20.85
C GLY A 223 10.65 -20.47 -19.87
N LEU A 224 9.44 -20.84 -19.44
CA LEU A 224 8.64 -20.04 -18.51
C LEU A 224 9.30 -19.97 -17.12
N LYS A 225 9.85 -21.09 -16.62
CA LYS A 225 10.60 -21.16 -15.37
C LYS A 225 11.78 -20.18 -15.40
N ASP A 226 12.65 -20.30 -16.40
CA ASP A 226 13.85 -19.46 -16.49
C ASP A 226 13.50 -17.98 -16.68
N LYS A 227 12.50 -17.68 -17.51
CA LYS A 227 12.05 -16.31 -17.75
C LYS A 227 11.44 -15.68 -16.49
N LEU A 228 10.61 -16.43 -15.76
CA LEU A 228 10.01 -15.97 -14.52
C LEU A 228 11.06 -15.77 -13.43
N ASN A 229 12.05 -16.68 -13.31
CA ASN A 229 13.17 -16.52 -12.40
C ASN A 229 13.97 -15.25 -12.68
N PHE A 230 14.26 -14.96 -13.95
CA PHE A 230 14.96 -13.73 -14.32
C PHE A 230 14.11 -12.48 -14.03
N ASP A 231 12.81 -12.52 -14.34
CA ASP A 231 11.91 -11.39 -14.17
C ASP A 231 11.70 -10.97 -12.71
N THR A 232 11.79 -11.93 -11.78
CA THR A 232 11.73 -11.71 -10.32
C THR A 232 13.10 -11.52 -9.66
N ASN A 233 14.18 -11.47 -10.43
CA ASN A 233 15.53 -11.16 -9.96
C ASN A 233 15.95 -9.76 -10.42
N THR A 234 17.04 -9.25 -9.86
CA THR A 234 17.58 -7.94 -10.23
C THR A 234 17.94 -7.85 -11.71
N GLY A 235 17.40 -6.84 -12.39
CA GLY A 235 17.46 -6.68 -13.85
C GLY A 235 16.20 -7.16 -14.58
N GLY A 236 15.31 -7.88 -13.91
CA GLY A 236 13.99 -8.25 -14.42
C GLY A 236 13.02 -7.07 -14.50
N LYS A 237 12.01 -7.14 -15.38
CA LYS A 237 11.03 -6.05 -15.55
C LYS A 237 10.15 -5.91 -14.32
N THR A 238 9.67 -7.03 -13.78
CA THR A 238 8.84 -7.05 -12.58
C THR A 238 9.60 -6.57 -11.36
N TRP A 239 10.82 -7.07 -11.18
CA TRP A 239 11.71 -6.59 -10.12
C TRP A 239 11.90 -5.07 -10.18
N HIS A 240 12.34 -4.56 -11.34
CA HIS A 240 12.60 -3.14 -11.53
C HIS A 240 11.36 -2.28 -11.25
N TYR A 241 10.19 -2.71 -11.73
CA TYR A 241 8.93 -2.00 -11.52
C TYR A 241 8.60 -1.84 -10.03
N TYR A 242 8.60 -2.92 -9.25
CA TYR A 242 8.25 -2.84 -7.82
C TYR A 242 9.33 -2.14 -6.99
N VAL A 243 10.61 -2.38 -7.30
CA VAL A 243 11.73 -1.70 -6.66
C VAL A 243 11.62 -0.18 -6.84
N GLN A 244 11.38 0.28 -8.06
CA GLN A 244 11.18 1.71 -8.34
C GLN A 244 9.90 2.26 -7.72
N GLN A 245 8.82 1.48 -7.69
CA GLN A 245 7.56 1.91 -7.09
C GLN A 245 7.69 2.12 -5.57
N ILE A 246 8.46 1.27 -4.88
CA ILE A 246 8.58 1.26 -3.42
C ILE A 246 9.75 2.13 -2.93
N PHE A 247 10.87 2.11 -3.65
CA PHE A 247 12.11 2.79 -3.25
C PHE A 247 12.58 3.85 -4.25
N GLY A 248 11.72 4.26 -5.19
CA GLY A 248 12.01 5.29 -6.19
C GLY A 248 12.51 6.58 -5.55
N GLY A 249 13.66 7.07 -6.00
CA GLY A 249 14.30 8.29 -5.51
C GLY A 249 15.33 8.10 -4.39
N ARG A 250 15.60 6.86 -3.96
CA ARG A 250 16.70 6.55 -3.02
C ARG A 250 17.97 6.11 -3.76
N PRO A 251 19.17 6.35 -3.18
CA PRO A 251 20.39 5.73 -3.67
C PRO A 251 20.28 4.20 -3.50
N ASP A 252 20.65 3.46 -4.55
CA ASP A 252 20.68 1.99 -4.59
C ASP A 252 19.38 1.28 -4.14
N PRO A 253 18.24 1.50 -4.84
CA PRO A 253 16.94 0.96 -4.46
C PRO A 253 16.90 -0.58 -4.49
N ASP A 254 17.70 -1.21 -5.36
CA ASP A 254 17.83 -2.66 -5.45
C ASP A 254 18.43 -3.29 -4.18
N LEU A 255 19.44 -2.64 -3.58
CA LEU A 255 20.06 -3.12 -2.35
C LEU A 255 19.09 -3.00 -1.18
N LEU A 256 18.45 -1.83 -1.05
CA LEU A 256 17.45 -1.57 -0.02
C LEU A 256 16.29 -2.56 -0.10
N PHE A 257 15.77 -2.82 -1.30
CA PHE A 257 14.70 -3.80 -1.50
C PHE A 257 15.14 -5.20 -1.07
N ARG A 258 16.33 -5.65 -1.47
CA ARG A 258 16.84 -6.97 -1.10
C ARG A 258 16.92 -7.16 0.41
N GLN A 259 17.48 -6.17 1.11
CA GLN A 259 17.68 -6.24 2.54
C GLN A 259 16.35 -6.14 3.29
N LEU A 260 15.56 -5.09 3.03
CA LEU A 260 14.35 -4.81 3.82
C LEU A 260 13.25 -5.85 3.59
N VAL A 261 13.08 -6.38 2.38
CA VAL A 261 12.10 -7.46 2.13
C VAL A 261 12.52 -8.74 2.84
N SER A 262 13.80 -9.13 2.73
CA SER A 262 14.33 -10.33 3.38
C SER A 262 14.21 -10.23 4.90
N ASP A 263 14.61 -9.10 5.48
CA ASP A 263 14.56 -8.87 6.92
C ASP A 263 13.12 -8.85 7.43
N SER A 264 12.20 -8.23 6.69
CA SER A 264 10.77 -8.21 7.05
C SER A 264 10.19 -9.62 7.06
N TYR A 265 10.43 -10.42 6.03
CA TYR A 265 9.94 -11.81 5.99
C TYR A 265 10.58 -12.71 7.04
N SER A 266 11.86 -12.50 7.35
CA SER A 266 12.53 -13.20 8.45
C SER A 266 11.92 -12.84 9.81
N TYR A 267 11.57 -11.56 10.01
CA TYR A 267 11.00 -11.10 11.27
C TYR A 267 9.55 -11.58 11.48
N PHE A 268 8.69 -11.41 10.47
CA PHE A 268 7.24 -11.69 10.61
C PHE A 268 6.86 -13.13 10.29
N TYR A 269 7.55 -13.80 9.36
CA TYR A 269 7.25 -15.18 8.95
C TYR A 269 8.32 -16.19 9.35
N GLY A 270 9.44 -15.77 9.95
CA GLY A 270 10.56 -16.68 10.26
C GLY A 270 11.24 -17.26 9.01
N SER A 271 11.02 -16.65 7.84
CA SER A 271 11.51 -17.15 6.55
C SER A 271 12.87 -16.53 6.21
N SER A 272 13.88 -17.36 5.95
CA SER A 272 15.22 -16.93 5.52
C SER A 272 15.39 -16.80 4.01
N GLN A 273 14.28 -16.68 3.28
CA GLN A 273 14.28 -16.55 1.82
C GLN A 273 14.82 -15.19 1.37
N SER A 274 15.52 -15.18 0.23
CA SER A 274 15.94 -13.92 -0.40
C SER A 274 14.74 -13.13 -0.93
N ALA A 275 14.87 -11.82 -1.04
CA ALA A 275 13.82 -10.97 -1.62
C ALA A 275 13.38 -11.40 -3.03
N SER A 276 14.28 -12.00 -3.82
CA SER A 276 13.92 -12.53 -5.15
C SER A 276 13.16 -13.85 -5.07
N GLN A 277 13.46 -14.71 -4.11
CA GLN A 277 12.67 -15.91 -3.83
C GLN A 277 11.26 -15.53 -3.35
N ILE A 278 11.16 -14.57 -2.43
CA ILE A 278 9.89 -14.03 -1.93
C ILE A 278 9.07 -13.41 -3.07
N MET A 279 9.69 -12.56 -3.89
CA MET A 279 9.01 -11.98 -5.05
C MET A 279 8.53 -13.07 -6.02
N ARG A 280 9.38 -14.06 -6.32
CA ARG A 280 9.00 -15.18 -7.19
C ARG A 280 7.85 -16.00 -6.62
N GLN A 281 7.87 -16.27 -5.32
CA GLN A 281 6.80 -16.96 -4.61
C GLN A 281 5.48 -16.20 -4.75
N ASN A 282 5.45 -14.91 -4.40
CA ASN A 282 4.24 -14.09 -4.45
C ASN A 282 3.73 -13.91 -5.89
N VAL A 283 4.62 -13.63 -6.85
CA VAL A 283 4.26 -13.51 -8.27
C VAL A 283 3.68 -14.83 -8.80
N THR A 284 4.29 -15.96 -8.45
CA THR A 284 3.78 -17.28 -8.87
C THR A 284 2.43 -17.59 -8.24
N MET A 285 2.28 -17.30 -6.94
CA MET A 285 1.03 -17.50 -6.21
C MET A 285 -0.12 -16.70 -6.81
N ASN A 286 0.12 -15.41 -7.10
CA ASN A 286 -0.89 -14.56 -7.68
C ASN A 286 -1.20 -14.93 -9.13
N ALA A 287 -0.20 -15.32 -9.91
CA ALA A 287 -0.41 -15.82 -11.27
C ALA A 287 -1.20 -17.14 -11.29
N LEU A 288 -1.03 -18.01 -10.28
CA LEU A 288 -1.86 -19.21 -10.09
C LEU A 288 -3.31 -18.84 -9.78
N LYS A 289 -3.53 -17.93 -8.83
CA LYS A 289 -4.88 -17.41 -8.51
C LYS A 289 -5.55 -16.80 -9.75
N GLU A 290 -4.85 -15.96 -10.51
CA GLU A 290 -5.35 -15.38 -11.76
C GLU A 290 -5.64 -16.43 -12.83
N GLY A 291 -4.78 -17.44 -12.99
CA GLY A 291 -5.00 -18.52 -13.94
C GLY A 291 -6.24 -19.37 -13.60
N ILE A 292 -6.44 -19.68 -12.32
CA ILE A 292 -7.61 -20.44 -11.82
C ILE A 292 -8.89 -19.64 -12.01
N THR A 293 -8.88 -18.35 -11.67
CA THR A 293 -10.04 -17.48 -11.85
C THR A 293 -10.38 -17.26 -13.32
N SER A 294 -9.37 -17.04 -14.17
CA SER A 294 -9.55 -16.99 -15.62
C SER A 294 -10.15 -18.29 -16.17
N ASN A 295 -9.76 -19.45 -15.64
CA ASN A 295 -10.36 -20.73 -16.02
C ASN A 295 -11.84 -20.84 -15.61
N ALA A 296 -12.19 -20.43 -14.38
CA ALA A 296 -13.57 -20.39 -13.91
C ALA A 296 -14.44 -19.47 -14.79
N ALA A 297 -13.89 -18.32 -15.23
CA ALA A 297 -14.55 -17.39 -16.14
C ALA A 297 -14.83 -18.00 -17.51
N ARG A 298 -13.87 -18.75 -18.07
CA ARG A 298 -14.04 -19.44 -19.36
C ARG A 298 -15.05 -20.58 -19.28
N ASN A 299 -15.16 -21.23 -18.12
CA ASN A 299 -16.09 -22.33 -17.89
C ASN A 299 -17.51 -21.89 -17.47
N GLY A 300 -17.78 -20.58 -17.43
CA GLY A 300 -19.10 -20.03 -17.12
C GLY A 300 -19.47 -20.01 -15.64
N ASP A 301 -18.52 -20.22 -14.72
CA ASP A 301 -18.75 -20.18 -13.27
C ASP A 301 -18.71 -18.74 -12.73
N THR A 302 -19.69 -17.95 -13.19
CA THR A 302 -19.79 -16.52 -12.84
C THR A 302 -20.10 -16.28 -11.36
N ALA A 303 -20.78 -17.21 -10.69
CA ALA A 303 -21.14 -17.09 -9.27
C ALA A 303 -19.90 -17.21 -8.37
N SER A 304 -19.02 -18.17 -8.63
CA SER A 304 -17.76 -18.30 -7.88
C SER A 304 -16.84 -17.11 -8.08
N LEU A 305 -16.84 -16.51 -9.28
CA LEU A 305 -16.05 -15.30 -9.56
C LEU A 305 -16.55 -14.08 -8.79
N VAL A 306 -17.86 -13.89 -8.70
CA VAL A 306 -18.44 -12.80 -7.90
C VAL A 306 -18.10 -13.00 -6.43
N SER A 307 -18.23 -14.23 -5.91
CA SER A 307 -17.85 -14.55 -4.53
C SER A 307 -16.37 -14.26 -4.26
N LEU A 308 -15.48 -14.66 -5.17
CA LEU A 308 -14.04 -14.45 -5.01
C LEU A 308 -13.63 -12.97 -5.15
N ALA A 309 -14.20 -12.26 -6.11
CA ALA A 309 -13.97 -10.83 -6.28
C ALA A 309 -14.45 -10.04 -5.05
N THR A 310 -15.61 -10.42 -4.50
CA THR A 310 -16.14 -9.84 -3.26
C THR A 310 -15.22 -10.13 -2.08
N THR A 311 -14.75 -11.37 -1.93
CA THR A 311 -13.81 -11.77 -0.87
C THR A 311 -12.51 -10.99 -0.96
N SER A 312 -11.88 -10.93 -2.15
CA SER A 312 -10.66 -10.15 -2.36
C SER A 312 -10.86 -8.66 -2.07
N SER A 313 -12.02 -8.09 -2.44
CA SER A 313 -12.32 -6.68 -2.14
C SER A 313 -12.46 -6.42 -0.63
N MET A 314 -13.08 -7.33 0.12
CA MET A 314 -13.22 -7.22 1.58
C MET A 314 -11.87 -7.37 2.29
N GLU A 315 -11.00 -8.27 1.80
CA GLU A 315 -9.64 -8.41 2.33
C GLU A 315 -8.83 -7.13 2.13
N LYS A 316 -8.89 -6.51 0.95
CA LYS A 316 -8.20 -5.25 0.68
C LYS A 316 -8.74 -4.09 1.51
N GLN A 317 -10.04 -4.06 1.79
CA GLN A 317 -10.63 -3.07 2.70
C GLN A 317 -10.19 -3.23 4.16
N ARG A 318 -9.81 -4.44 4.59
CA ARG A 318 -9.30 -4.66 5.95
C ARG A 318 -7.87 -4.16 6.16
N LEU A 319 -7.11 -4.02 5.07
CA LEU A 319 -5.70 -3.66 5.07
C LEU A 319 -5.45 -2.17 4.79
N ALA A 320 -6.49 -1.42 4.41
CA ALA A 320 -6.47 0.02 4.15
C ALA A 320 -6.93 0.82 5.38
#